data_AF-A0A7X7YTH3-F1
#
_entry.id   AF-A0A7X7YTH3-F1
#
_cell.length_a   1.000
_cell.length_b   1.000
_cell.length_c   1.000
_cell.angle_alpha   90.00
_cell.angle_beta   90.00
_cell.angle_gamma   90.00
#
_symmetry.space_group_name_H-M   'P 1'
#
loop_
_entity.id
_entity.type
_entity.pdbx_description
1 polymer ?
#
loop_
_entity_poly.entity_id
_entity_poly.type
_entity_poly.pdbx_seq_one_letter_code
_entity_poly.pdbx_strand_id
1 'polypeptide(L)'
;MRFILTIALMLSTISLKSDDSVEKIAGYDFEKSFSSFTDDITVPSVYGFKLEVSTTADENKYFNGYLIKAVKEIESKYLLKGYNIHAALTHDINFNNQGFIKALKPPYTMCVAAQLELILTAYDIYSKETGDYSVYSYLPKSSYENLGAGDLRGHIWVNHDFNSYGTADALINFGMGERVVFEKLKPGAFININRKNGTGHAVMFLGYIDKSGNLFYDYNSNVIGFRYFSSQGTNDDGGFDYRNAIFSQYGCPEMNFKRDCDVIYSTDQRYLNTGMMLLPKFWKLPKPSWSLNLPPTVLDEKYFNGEVTDK
;
A
#
# COMPACT_ATOMS: atom_id res chain seq x y z
N MET A 1 0.00 19.93 68.72
CA MET A 1 1.20 20.03 67.87
C MET A 1 0.81 19.52 66.48
N ARG A 2 1.10 20.28 65.40
CA ARG A 2 0.50 20.28 64.03
C ARG A 2 -0.83 21.05 63.99
N PHE A 3 -0.96 22.31 63.57
CA PHE A 3 -0.32 23.19 62.59
C PHE A 3 -0.62 22.83 61.12
N ILE A 4 -1.13 23.87 60.40
CA ILE A 4 -1.11 24.15 58.95
C ILE A 4 -2.24 23.51 58.12
N LEU A 5 -2.93 24.18 57.18
CA LEU A 5 -3.09 25.58 56.77
C LEU A 5 -4.07 25.56 55.59
N THR A 6 -5.04 26.46 55.58
CA THR A 6 -5.89 26.79 54.42
C THR A 6 -5.06 27.56 53.40
N ILE A 7 -5.02 27.10 52.13
CA ILE A 7 -4.74 27.98 50.98
C ILE A 7 -5.74 27.64 49.87
N ALA A 8 -6.71 28.53 49.72
CA ALA A 8 -7.47 28.71 48.49
C ALA A 8 -6.57 29.41 47.47
N LEU A 9 -6.50 28.88 46.24
CA LEU A 9 -5.82 29.56 45.14
C LEU A 9 -6.82 29.91 44.04
N MET A 10 -6.77 31.18 43.66
CA MET A 10 -7.57 31.87 42.67
C MET A 10 -7.46 31.21 41.29
N LEU A 11 -8.60 30.91 40.68
CA LEU A 11 -8.72 30.79 39.22
C LEU A 11 -8.95 32.19 38.67
N SER A 12 -7.88 32.82 38.21
CA SER A 12 -7.96 34.00 37.35
C SER A 12 -8.43 33.58 35.97
N THR A 13 -9.48 34.24 35.49
CA THR A 13 -10.02 34.14 34.15
C THR A 13 -9.04 34.73 33.15
N ILE A 14 -8.30 33.87 32.43
CA ILE A 14 -7.55 34.27 31.24
C ILE A 14 -8.56 34.33 30.09
N SER A 15 -8.94 35.56 29.73
CA SER A 15 -9.66 35.86 28.48
C SER A 15 -8.66 35.80 27.33
N LEU A 16 -8.68 34.70 26.57
CA LEU A 16 -7.96 34.60 25.31
C LEU A 16 -8.81 35.27 24.22
N LYS A 17 -8.35 36.43 23.75
CA LYS A 17 -8.82 37.03 22.48
C LYS A 17 -8.47 36.06 21.35
N SER A 18 -9.47 35.71 20.56
CA SER A 18 -9.28 35.04 19.27
C SER A 18 -8.62 36.01 18.30
N ASP A 19 -7.36 35.76 17.94
CA ASP A 19 -6.70 36.46 16.84
C ASP A 19 -7.13 35.80 15.52
N ASP A 20 -7.96 36.52 14.77
CA ASP A 20 -8.40 36.22 13.41
C ASP A 20 -7.28 36.52 12.40
N SER A 21 -6.20 35.74 12.42
CA SER A 21 -5.16 35.82 11.39
C SER A 21 -4.69 34.43 10.96
N VAL A 22 -5.59 33.68 10.31
CA VAL A 22 -5.18 32.63 9.37
C VAL A 22 -5.13 33.27 7.99
N GLU A 23 -3.98 33.87 7.68
CA GLU A 23 -3.68 34.29 6.32
C GLU A 23 -3.56 33.08 5.40
N LYS A 24 -4.31 33.16 4.31
CA LYS A 24 -4.30 32.33 3.12
C LYS A 24 -2.88 31.89 2.71
N ILE A 25 -2.58 30.60 2.86
CA ILE A 25 -1.66 29.91 1.94
C ILE A 25 -2.48 29.55 0.69
N ALA A 26 -2.76 30.54 -0.14
CA ALA A 26 -3.38 30.38 -1.44
C ALA A 26 -2.32 30.63 -2.51
N GLY A 27 -1.84 29.57 -3.16
CA GLY A 27 -0.87 29.73 -4.25
C GLY A 27 -0.23 28.47 -4.81
N TYR A 28 -0.53 27.27 -4.29
CA TYR A 28 -0.04 26.03 -4.90
C TYR A 28 -1.09 25.47 -5.88
N ASP A 29 -0.87 25.72 -7.17
CA ASP A 29 -1.69 25.20 -8.26
C ASP A 29 -1.33 23.72 -8.50
N PHE A 30 -2.00 22.84 -7.76
CA PHE A 30 -1.76 21.39 -7.76
C PHE A 30 -1.95 20.78 -9.16
N GLU A 31 -2.85 21.34 -9.98
CA GLU A 31 -3.12 20.86 -11.34
C GLU A 31 -1.96 21.15 -12.30
N LYS A 32 -1.29 22.30 -12.16
CA LYS A 32 -0.11 22.62 -13.00
C LYS A 32 1.10 21.74 -12.70
N SER A 33 1.35 21.42 -11.42
CA SER A 33 2.47 20.56 -11.00
C SER A 33 2.35 19.13 -11.56
N PHE A 34 1.12 18.60 -11.64
CA PHE A 34 0.88 17.27 -12.20
C PHE A 34 0.93 17.25 -13.73
N SER A 35 0.39 18.27 -14.41
CA SER A 35 0.34 18.32 -15.89
C SER A 35 1.71 18.46 -16.56
N SER A 36 2.69 19.10 -15.91
CA SER A 36 4.03 19.27 -16.48
C SER A 36 4.95 18.05 -16.28
N PHE A 37 4.46 16.97 -15.65
CA PHE A 37 5.27 15.81 -15.27
C PHE A 37 4.97 14.54 -16.10
N THR A 38 3.85 14.51 -16.83
CA THR A 38 3.48 13.38 -17.68
C THR A 38 4.28 13.29 -18.98
N ASP A 39 5.03 14.33 -19.32
CA ASP A 39 5.58 14.46 -20.68
C ASP A 39 6.97 13.84 -20.90
N ASP A 40 7.77 13.48 -19.88
CA ASP A 40 9.11 12.94 -20.17
C ASP A 40 9.73 12.09 -19.05
N ILE A 41 9.09 10.97 -18.70
CA ILE A 41 9.78 9.86 -18.01
C ILE A 41 9.79 8.64 -18.93
N THR A 42 10.73 8.64 -19.87
CA THR A 42 11.13 7.43 -20.62
C THR A 42 12.20 6.69 -19.82
N VAL A 43 11.79 5.91 -18.83
CA VAL A 43 12.65 4.85 -18.29
C VAL A 43 12.49 3.66 -19.24
N PRO A 44 13.59 3.04 -19.74
CA PRO A 44 13.50 1.78 -20.46
C PRO A 44 12.93 0.73 -19.51
N SER A 45 11.62 0.49 -19.58
CA SER A 45 11.02 -0.66 -18.92
C SER A 45 11.66 -1.90 -19.53
N VAL A 46 12.16 -2.81 -18.69
CA VAL A 46 12.64 -4.14 -19.11
C VAL A 46 11.57 -4.89 -19.91
N TYR A 47 10.31 -4.53 -19.72
CA TYR A 47 9.14 -5.12 -20.36
C TYR A 47 8.47 -4.23 -21.42
N GLY A 48 9.08 -3.10 -21.81
CA GLY A 48 8.52 -2.18 -22.82
C GLY A 48 7.16 -1.59 -22.45
N PHE A 49 6.76 -1.66 -21.19
CA PHE A 49 5.47 -1.19 -20.71
C PHE A 49 5.52 0.30 -20.35
N LYS A 50 4.69 1.11 -21.00
CA LYS A 50 4.50 2.51 -20.63
C LYS A 50 3.29 2.61 -19.70
N LEU A 51 3.57 2.78 -18.42
CA LEU A 51 2.53 3.06 -17.42
C LEU A 51 2.19 4.54 -17.47
N GLU A 52 1.04 4.87 -18.09
CA GLU A 52 0.52 6.23 -18.15
C GLU A 52 -0.27 6.55 -16.87
N VAL A 53 0.04 7.68 -16.25
CA VAL A 53 -0.70 8.22 -15.10
C VAL A 53 -1.79 9.13 -15.67
N SER A 54 -3.04 8.88 -15.30
CA SER A 54 -4.22 9.45 -15.96
C SER A 54 -4.84 10.58 -15.12
N THR A 55 -4.58 11.84 -15.45
CA THR A 55 -4.88 13.09 -14.71
C THR A 55 -6.35 13.47 -14.48
N THR A 56 -7.27 12.50 -14.33
CA THR A 56 -8.70 12.77 -14.08
C THR A 56 -8.98 13.30 -12.67
N ALA A 57 -10.11 13.98 -12.47
CA ALA A 57 -10.50 14.56 -11.18
C ALA A 57 -10.58 13.55 -10.00
N ASP A 58 -10.75 12.25 -10.25
CA ASP A 58 -10.66 11.20 -9.23
C ASP A 58 -9.21 10.95 -8.75
N GLU A 59 -8.17 11.30 -9.52
CA GLU A 59 -6.77 11.24 -9.05
C GLU A 59 -6.53 12.17 -7.86
N ASN A 60 -7.27 13.27 -7.78
CA ASN A 60 -7.14 14.21 -6.68
C ASN A 60 -7.64 13.66 -5.34
N LYS A 61 -8.18 12.43 -5.31
CA LYS A 61 -8.59 11.69 -4.11
C LYS A 61 -7.58 10.64 -3.65
N TYR A 62 -6.92 9.93 -4.57
CA TYR A 62 -6.16 8.71 -4.24
C TYR A 62 -4.64 8.89 -4.32
N PHE A 63 -3.93 8.11 -3.52
CA PHE A 63 -2.46 8.09 -3.46
C PHE A 63 -1.80 7.32 -4.61
N ASN A 64 -2.61 6.79 -5.54
CA ASN A 64 -2.23 5.87 -6.60
C ASN A 64 -1.04 6.38 -7.46
N GLY A 65 -1.02 7.67 -7.82
CA GLY A 65 0.07 8.23 -8.60
C GLY A 65 1.44 8.09 -7.92
N TYR A 66 1.50 8.29 -6.60
CA TYR A 66 2.73 8.12 -5.81
C TYR A 66 3.11 6.64 -5.63
N LEU A 67 2.14 5.74 -5.51
CA LEU A 67 2.37 4.30 -5.49
C LEU A 67 2.94 3.79 -6.82
N ILE A 68 2.44 4.31 -7.94
CA ILE A 68 3.01 4.02 -9.26
C ILE A 68 4.45 4.53 -9.38
N LYS A 69 4.76 5.72 -8.87
CA LYS A 69 6.14 6.22 -8.81
C LYS A 69 7.03 5.32 -7.93
N ALA A 70 6.50 4.83 -6.80
CA ALA A 70 7.20 3.90 -5.94
C ALA A 70 7.52 2.56 -6.64
N VAL A 71 6.61 2.04 -7.47
CA VAL A 71 6.93 0.87 -8.31
C VAL A 71 8.11 1.13 -9.22
N LYS A 72 8.14 2.28 -9.92
CA LYS A 72 9.27 2.61 -10.81
C LYS A 72 10.59 2.73 -10.06
N GLU A 73 10.56 3.35 -8.87
CA GLU A 73 11.72 3.48 -7.99
C GLU A 73 12.24 2.09 -7.56
N ILE A 74 11.34 1.21 -7.08
CA ILE A 74 11.69 -0.15 -6.64
C ILE A 74 12.15 -1.02 -7.81
N GLU A 75 11.46 -0.99 -8.95
CA GLU A 75 11.88 -1.68 -10.18
C GLU A 75 13.32 -1.31 -10.55
N SER A 76 13.65 -0.01 -10.54
CA SER A 76 14.97 0.43 -10.99
C SER A 76 16.13 -0.03 -10.10
N LYS A 77 15.88 -0.38 -8.84
CA LYS A 77 16.91 -0.64 -7.82
C LYS A 77 16.89 -2.05 -7.24
N TYR A 78 15.70 -2.64 -7.10
CA TYR A 78 15.45 -3.81 -6.27
C TYR A 78 14.66 -4.92 -6.98
N LEU A 79 14.49 -4.82 -8.31
CA LEU A 79 13.87 -5.87 -9.13
C LEU A 79 14.67 -7.19 -9.01
N LEU A 80 13.94 -8.31 -8.86
CA LEU A 80 14.49 -9.67 -8.84
C LEU A 80 15.66 -9.89 -7.86
N LYS A 81 15.62 -9.28 -6.67
CA LYS A 81 16.64 -9.45 -5.61
C LYS A 81 16.37 -10.61 -4.64
N GLY A 82 15.45 -11.50 -4.98
CA GLY A 82 15.11 -12.69 -4.19
C GLY A 82 13.94 -12.49 -3.24
N TYR A 83 13.31 -13.62 -2.88
CA TYR A 83 12.13 -13.70 -2.04
C TYR A 83 12.39 -14.57 -0.81
N ASN A 84 11.99 -14.09 0.38
CA ASN A 84 12.09 -14.84 1.63
C ASN A 84 10.89 -14.53 2.54
N ILE A 85 10.15 -15.55 2.97
CA ILE A 85 8.93 -15.41 3.80
C ILE A 85 9.19 -14.79 5.18
N HIS A 86 10.43 -14.79 5.65
CA HIS A 86 10.83 -14.19 6.93
C HIS A 86 11.66 -12.91 6.74
N ALA A 87 11.62 -12.30 5.55
CA ALA A 87 12.25 -11.03 5.27
C ALA A 87 11.21 -9.91 5.17
N ALA A 88 11.63 -8.68 5.42
CA ALA A 88 10.78 -7.51 5.26
C ALA A 88 11.60 -6.33 4.79
N LEU A 89 11.15 -5.71 3.71
CA LEU A 89 11.83 -4.59 3.03
C LEU A 89 13.15 -5.01 2.38
N THR A 90 13.37 -4.62 1.12
CA THR A 90 14.64 -4.91 0.43
C THR A 90 15.80 -4.06 0.92
N HIS A 91 15.52 -2.94 1.60
CA HIS A 91 16.49 -1.99 2.13
C HIS A 91 15.88 -1.20 3.30
N ASP A 92 16.75 -0.59 4.11
CA ASP A 92 16.32 0.36 5.14
C ASP A 92 15.65 1.58 4.47
N ILE A 93 14.47 1.97 4.93
CA ILE A 93 13.75 3.13 4.41
C ILE A 93 13.87 4.29 5.39
N ASN A 94 14.29 5.45 4.89
CA ASN A 94 14.31 6.67 5.68
C ASN A 94 12.88 7.11 6.04
N PHE A 95 12.61 7.28 7.34
CA PHE A 95 11.34 7.71 7.88
C PHE A 95 11.43 9.17 8.38
N ASN A 96 11.76 10.05 7.43
CA ASN A 96 11.99 11.47 7.69
C ASN A 96 13.01 11.71 8.83
N ASN A 97 12.72 12.61 9.76
CA ASN A 97 13.57 12.93 10.90
C ASN A 97 13.49 11.90 12.05
N GLN A 98 12.71 10.83 11.90
CA GLN A 98 12.52 9.78 12.93
C GLN A 98 13.46 8.58 12.71
N GLY A 99 14.44 8.69 11.81
CA GLY A 99 15.42 7.63 11.52
C GLY A 99 14.94 6.68 10.43
N PHE A 100 15.24 5.38 10.56
CA PHE A 100 14.96 4.39 9.51
C PHE A 100 13.96 3.32 9.97
N ILE A 101 13.06 2.90 9.08
CA ILE A 101 12.41 1.58 9.18
C ILE A 101 13.42 0.55 8.68
N LYS A 102 13.82 -0.38 9.54
CA LYS A 102 14.89 -1.34 9.24
C LYS A 102 14.40 -2.50 8.38
N ALA A 103 15.18 -2.84 7.37
CA ALA A 103 15.00 -4.08 6.63
C ALA A 103 15.35 -5.29 7.50
N LEU A 104 14.64 -6.39 7.26
CA LEU A 104 14.89 -7.69 7.85
C LEU A 104 15.36 -8.63 6.72
N LYS A 105 16.61 -9.09 6.81
CA LYS A 105 17.26 -9.95 5.79
C LYS A 105 17.29 -9.36 4.37
N PRO A 106 17.77 -8.10 4.19
CA PRO A 106 17.95 -7.56 2.84
C PRO A 106 18.94 -8.42 2.02
N PRO A 107 18.80 -8.47 0.68
CA PRO A 107 17.88 -7.67 -0.13
C PRO A 107 16.52 -8.34 -0.36
N TYR A 108 16.18 -9.38 0.40
CA TYR A 108 14.94 -10.13 0.23
C TYR A 108 13.73 -9.39 0.78
N THR A 109 12.56 -9.62 0.21
CA THR A 109 11.28 -9.15 0.76
C THR A 109 10.17 -10.12 0.44
N MET A 110 9.20 -10.26 1.35
CA MET A 110 8.01 -11.09 1.13
C MET A 110 6.83 -10.28 0.58
N CYS A 111 5.77 -10.95 0.11
CA CYS A 111 4.69 -10.29 -0.62
C CYS A 111 3.90 -9.22 0.18
N VAL A 112 3.59 -9.48 1.45
CA VAL A 112 2.94 -8.49 2.33
C VAL A 112 3.89 -7.37 2.74
N ALA A 113 5.17 -7.68 2.95
CA ALA A 113 6.20 -6.68 3.24
C ALA A 113 6.47 -5.76 2.04
N ALA A 114 6.39 -6.30 0.83
CA ALA A 114 6.50 -5.56 -0.41
C ALA A 114 5.42 -4.46 -0.53
N GLN A 115 4.20 -4.71 -0.03
CA GLN A 115 3.15 -3.67 -0.02
C GLN A 115 3.49 -2.55 0.96
N LEU A 116 4.03 -2.88 2.13
CA LEU A 116 4.52 -1.89 3.09
C LEU A 116 5.69 -1.08 2.50
N GLU A 117 6.62 -1.73 1.80
CA GLU A 117 7.73 -1.08 1.12
C GLU A 117 7.25 -0.06 0.10
N LEU A 118 6.28 -0.43 -0.76
CA LEU A 118 5.65 0.47 -1.72
C LEU A 118 5.03 1.70 -1.06
N ILE A 119 4.32 1.53 0.06
CA ILE A 119 3.72 2.64 0.81
C ILE A 119 4.81 3.59 1.35
N LEU A 120 5.85 3.04 1.99
CA LEU A 120 6.91 3.82 2.60
C LEU A 120 7.77 4.55 1.55
N THR A 121 8.06 3.92 0.42
CA THR A 121 8.71 4.56 -0.72
C THR A 121 7.82 5.67 -1.31
N ALA A 122 6.51 5.45 -1.42
CA ALA A 122 5.58 6.46 -1.90
C ALA A 122 5.48 7.68 -0.97
N TYR A 123 5.65 7.51 0.35
CA TYR A 123 5.73 8.63 1.30
C TYR A 123 6.94 9.53 1.08
N ASP A 124 8.11 8.92 0.83
CA ASP A 124 9.33 9.68 0.55
C ASP A 124 9.19 10.49 -0.73
N ILE A 125 8.61 9.91 -1.79
CA ILE A 125 8.32 10.60 -3.05
C ILE A 125 7.30 11.74 -2.81
N TYR A 126 6.16 11.45 -2.17
CA TYR A 126 5.11 12.43 -1.88
C TYR A 126 5.64 13.64 -1.12
N SER A 127 6.35 13.40 -0.02
CA SER A 127 6.82 14.47 0.85
C SER A 127 7.88 15.35 0.17
N LYS A 128 8.77 14.76 -0.64
CA LYS A 128 9.76 15.52 -1.41
C LYS A 128 9.14 16.38 -2.50
N GLU A 129 8.15 15.84 -3.21
CA GLU A 129 7.52 16.56 -4.33
C GLU A 129 6.54 17.66 -3.85
N THR A 130 5.85 17.43 -2.74
CA THR A 130 4.80 18.35 -2.26
C THR A 130 5.25 19.26 -1.11
N GLY A 131 6.33 18.91 -0.41
CA GLY A 131 6.70 19.52 0.86
C GLY A 131 5.79 19.15 2.02
N ASP A 132 4.80 18.26 1.81
CA ASP A 132 3.88 17.79 2.85
C ASP A 132 4.43 16.52 3.54
N TYR A 133 4.88 16.68 4.78
CA TYR A 133 5.41 15.61 5.61
C TYR A 133 4.36 14.96 6.53
N SER A 134 3.07 15.26 6.36
CA SER A 134 1.98 14.73 7.20
C SER A 134 1.89 13.20 7.17
N VAL A 135 2.34 12.56 6.10
CA VAL A 135 2.42 11.09 5.98
C VAL A 135 3.22 10.43 7.12
N TYR A 136 4.23 11.12 7.65
CA TYR A 136 5.11 10.60 8.71
C TYR A 136 4.61 10.86 10.13
N SER A 137 3.68 11.81 10.30
CA SER A 137 3.12 12.16 11.61
C SER A 137 1.76 11.54 11.86
N TYR A 138 1.11 11.01 10.82
CA TYR A 138 -0.23 10.43 10.92
C TYR A 138 -0.29 9.18 11.81
N LEU A 139 0.69 8.29 11.67
CA LEU A 139 0.89 7.14 12.56
C LEU A 139 2.30 7.19 13.16
N PRO A 140 2.50 6.74 14.41
CA PRO A 140 3.84 6.65 14.97
C PRO A 140 4.69 5.67 14.16
N LYS A 141 5.99 5.93 14.05
CA LYS A 141 6.95 5.05 13.39
C LYS A 141 6.80 3.57 13.79
N SER A 142 6.53 3.31 15.07
CA SER A 142 6.31 1.96 15.61
C SER A 142 5.18 1.20 14.91
N SER A 143 4.17 1.88 14.38
CA SER A 143 3.05 1.29 13.63
C SER A 143 3.50 0.58 12.34
N TYR A 144 4.63 1.01 11.79
CA TYR A 144 5.26 0.42 10.61
C TYR A 144 6.32 -0.62 10.96
N GLU A 145 6.74 -0.70 12.23
CA GLU A 145 7.77 -1.62 12.72
C GLU A 145 7.17 -2.87 13.39
N ASN A 146 6.03 -2.71 14.08
CA ASN A 146 5.46 -3.73 14.96
C ASN A 146 4.29 -4.50 14.31
N LEU A 147 3.94 -5.64 14.91
CA LEU A 147 2.87 -6.53 14.43
C LEU A 147 1.61 -6.50 15.34
N GLY A 148 1.49 -5.52 16.23
CA GLY A 148 0.36 -5.41 17.15
C GLY A 148 -0.96 -5.01 16.47
N ALA A 149 -2.07 -5.18 17.18
CA ALA A 149 -3.41 -4.79 16.71
C ALA A 149 -3.57 -3.28 16.46
N GLY A 150 -2.74 -2.46 17.11
CA GLY A 150 -2.67 -1.01 16.89
C GLY A 150 -1.65 -0.59 15.83
N ASP A 151 -1.00 -1.53 15.17
CA ASP A 151 0.09 -1.27 14.22
C ASP A 151 -0.35 -1.60 12.79
N LEU A 152 -0.17 -0.66 11.85
CA LEU A 152 -0.54 -0.83 10.45
C LEU A 152 0.09 -2.08 9.84
N ARG A 153 1.38 -2.30 10.14
CA ARG A 153 2.11 -3.48 9.67
C ARG A 153 1.45 -4.77 10.16
N GLY A 154 0.91 -4.81 11.38
CA GLY A 154 0.18 -5.96 11.89
C GLY A 154 -1.09 -6.29 11.09
N HIS A 155 -1.76 -5.29 10.52
CA HIS A 155 -2.92 -5.50 9.66
C HIS A 155 -2.55 -5.89 8.24
N ILE A 156 -1.46 -5.33 7.69
CA ILE A 156 -0.95 -5.69 6.35
C ILE A 156 -0.54 -7.17 6.29
N TRP A 157 -0.04 -7.72 7.41
CA TRP A 157 0.35 -9.13 7.53
C TRP A 157 -0.83 -10.12 7.58
N VAL A 158 -2.05 -9.65 7.28
CA VAL A 158 -3.30 -10.40 7.24
C VAL A 158 -3.60 -11.06 8.58
N ASN A 159 -4.45 -10.40 9.36
CA ASN A 159 -4.93 -10.93 10.63
C ASN A 159 -6.44 -10.81 10.70
N HIS A 160 -7.12 -11.97 10.69
CA HIS A 160 -8.57 -12.02 10.75
C HIS A 160 -9.11 -11.56 12.12
N ASP A 161 -8.35 -11.70 13.20
CA ASP A 161 -8.73 -11.16 14.52
C ASP A 161 -8.69 -9.63 14.53
N PHE A 162 -7.92 -9.02 13.62
CA PHE A 162 -7.88 -7.58 13.41
C PHE A 162 -8.94 -7.13 12.39
N ASN A 163 -9.76 -8.04 11.86
CA ASN A 163 -10.64 -7.81 10.72
C ASN A 163 -9.86 -7.24 9.52
N SER A 164 -8.69 -7.80 9.24
CA SER A 164 -7.85 -7.42 8.12
C SER A 164 -7.55 -8.62 7.22
N TYR A 165 -8.16 -8.63 6.04
CA TYR A 165 -7.94 -9.66 5.01
C TYR A 165 -6.86 -9.25 4.00
N GLY A 166 -6.22 -8.10 4.19
CA GLY A 166 -5.24 -7.59 3.26
C GLY A 166 -4.86 -6.13 3.49
N THR A 167 -4.03 -5.61 2.59
CA THR A 167 -3.54 -4.23 2.65
C THR A 167 -4.68 -3.22 2.53
N ALA A 168 -5.73 -3.51 1.75
CA ALA A 168 -6.86 -2.59 1.63
C ALA A 168 -7.61 -2.46 2.97
N ASP A 169 -7.88 -3.57 3.65
CA ASP A 169 -8.50 -3.54 4.98
C ASP A 169 -7.61 -2.87 6.02
N ALA A 170 -6.30 -3.11 5.98
CA ALA A 170 -5.34 -2.41 6.83
C ALA A 170 -5.45 -0.88 6.64
N LEU A 171 -5.43 -0.39 5.41
CA LEU A 171 -5.57 1.03 5.13
C LEU A 171 -6.91 1.58 5.64
N ILE A 172 -8.01 0.84 5.50
CA ILE A 172 -9.34 1.25 5.98
C ILE A 172 -9.40 1.31 7.49
N ASN A 173 -8.88 0.31 8.18
CA ASN A 173 -8.82 0.26 9.63
C ASN A 173 -8.09 1.50 10.18
N PHE A 174 -7.02 1.92 9.52
CA PHE A 174 -6.28 3.13 9.89
C PHE A 174 -6.81 4.43 9.26
N GLY A 175 -7.96 4.38 8.57
CA GLY A 175 -8.63 5.55 7.98
C GLY A 175 -7.85 6.19 6.81
N MET A 176 -6.98 5.42 6.18
CA MET A 176 -6.09 5.82 5.08
C MET A 176 -6.56 5.32 3.71
N GLY A 177 -7.64 4.52 3.66
CA GLY A 177 -8.09 3.88 2.44
C GLY A 177 -9.58 3.61 2.40
N GLU A 178 -10.04 3.08 1.28
CA GLU A 178 -11.41 2.60 1.09
C GLU A 178 -11.44 1.33 0.25
N ARG A 179 -12.46 0.50 0.50
CA ARG A 179 -12.76 -0.68 -0.30
C ARG A 179 -13.29 -0.24 -1.65
N VAL A 180 -12.79 -0.87 -2.70
CA VAL A 180 -13.19 -0.59 -4.08
C VAL A 180 -13.43 -1.94 -4.75
N VAL A 181 -14.58 -2.11 -5.41
CA VAL A 181 -14.87 -3.34 -6.16
C VAL A 181 -13.87 -3.52 -7.31
N PHE A 182 -13.56 -4.77 -7.68
CA PHE A 182 -12.51 -5.09 -8.64
C PHE A 182 -12.63 -4.30 -9.95
N GLU A 183 -13.83 -4.17 -10.48
CA GLU A 183 -14.13 -3.50 -11.77
C GLU A 183 -13.90 -1.99 -11.76
N LYS A 184 -13.73 -1.41 -10.56
CA LYS A 184 -13.46 0.03 -10.36
C LYS A 184 -12.03 0.31 -9.94
N LEU A 185 -11.17 -0.71 -9.85
CA LEU A 185 -9.78 -0.50 -9.50
C LEU A 185 -9.06 0.33 -10.56
N LYS A 186 -8.11 1.10 -10.07
CA LYS A 186 -7.20 1.92 -10.86
C LYS A 186 -5.76 1.52 -10.54
N PRO A 187 -4.81 1.70 -11.47
CA PRO A 187 -3.39 1.39 -11.23
C PRO A 187 -2.91 2.02 -9.92
N GLY A 188 -2.16 1.29 -9.11
CA GLY A 188 -1.75 1.70 -7.76
C GLY A 188 -2.70 1.23 -6.64
N ALA A 189 -3.81 0.57 -6.96
CA ALA A 189 -4.65 -0.08 -5.96
C ALA A 189 -3.96 -1.31 -5.35
N PHE A 190 -4.36 -1.68 -4.14
CA PHE A 190 -3.89 -2.90 -3.48
C PHE A 190 -4.91 -4.03 -3.65
N ILE A 191 -4.40 -5.24 -3.88
CA ILE A 191 -5.18 -6.47 -3.94
C ILE A 191 -4.52 -7.53 -3.06
N ASN A 192 -5.28 -8.17 -2.18
CA ASN A 192 -4.91 -9.48 -1.66
C ASN A 192 -5.78 -10.54 -2.34
N ILE A 193 -5.12 -11.50 -3.00
CA ILE A 193 -5.76 -12.57 -3.74
C ILE A 193 -5.73 -13.88 -2.97
N ASN A 194 -6.75 -14.71 -3.23
CA ASN A 194 -6.83 -16.10 -2.82
C ASN A 194 -6.82 -16.99 -4.06
N ARG A 195 -6.20 -18.17 -3.98
CA ARG A 195 -6.13 -19.15 -5.07
C ARG A 195 -6.89 -20.43 -4.72
N LYS A 196 -7.30 -21.20 -5.73
CA LYS A 196 -8.01 -22.48 -5.53
C LYS A 196 -7.19 -23.54 -4.78
N ASN A 197 -5.86 -23.45 -4.81
CA ASN A 197 -4.97 -24.36 -4.09
C ASN A 197 -4.79 -23.99 -2.60
N GLY A 198 -5.47 -22.94 -2.11
CA GLY A 198 -5.42 -22.52 -0.71
C GLY A 198 -4.22 -21.66 -0.35
N THR A 199 -3.51 -21.09 -1.33
CA THR A 199 -2.52 -20.02 -1.10
C THR A 199 -3.11 -18.65 -1.43
N GLY A 200 -2.43 -17.59 -0.99
CA GLY A 200 -2.74 -16.22 -1.33
C GLY A 200 -1.52 -15.39 -1.62
N HIS A 201 -1.74 -14.11 -1.92
CA HIS A 201 -0.70 -13.18 -2.30
C HIS A 201 -1.17 -11.74 -2.15
N ALA A 202 -0.28 -10.85 -1.71
CA ALA A 202 -0.55 -9.42 -1.65
C ALA A 202 0.16 -8.74 -2.82
N VAL A 203 -0.55 -7.90 -3.59
CA VAL A 203 -0.06 -7.33 -4.83
C VAL A 203 -0.56 -5.91 -5.06
N MET A 204 0.18 -5.13 -5.86
CA MET A 204 -0.27 -3.82 -6.31
C MET A 204 -0.77 -3.91 -7.77
N PHE A 205 -2.02 -3.57 -7.99
CA PHE A 205 -2.69 -3.61 -9.29
C PHE A 205 -2.12 -2.56 -10.26
N LEU A 206 -1.91 -2.96 -11.52
CA LEU A 206 -1.39 -2.09 -12.59
C LEU A 206 -2.36 -1.92 -13.77
N GLY A 207 -3.32 -2.83 -13.94
CA GLY A 207 -4.29 -2.79 -15.03
C GLY A 207 -4.94 -4.14 -15.26
N TYR A 208 -6.07 -4.16 -15.94
CA TYR A 208 -6.76 -5.38 -16.36
C TYR A 208 -6.08 -6.00 -17.58
N ILE A 209 -6.24 -7.31 -17.77
CA ILE A 209 -5.68 -7.99 -18.96
C ILE A 209 -6.71 -8.87 -19.67
N ASP A 210 -6.55 -9.00 -20.99
CA ASP A 210 -7.27 -9.98 -21.81
C ASP A 210 -6.50 -11.31 -21.95
N LYS A 211 -7.03 -12.22 -22.77
CA LYS A 211 -6.44 -13.54 -23.09
C LYS A 211 -5.07 -13.47 -23.75
N SER A 212 -4.74 -12.36 -24.40
CA SER A 212 -3.43 -12.14 -25.03
C SER A 212 -2.46 -11.43 -24.07
N GLY A 213 -2.91 -11.04 -22.88
CA GLY A 213 -2.11 -10.27 -21.92
C GLY A 213 -2.00 -8.79 -22.26
N ASN A 214 -2.86 -8.28 -23.16
CA ASN A 214 -2.95 -6.84 -23.45
C ASN A 214 -3.56 -6.13 -22.24
N LEU A 215 -3.06 -4.93 -21.95
CA LEU A 215 -3.48 -4.15 -20.80
C LEU A 215 -4.64 -3.21 -21.11
N PHE A 216 -5.54 -3.07 -20.13
CA PHE A 216 -6.61 -2.09 -20.09
C PHE A 216 -6.62 -1.39 -18.74
N TYR A 217 -6.96 -0.10 -18.71
CA TYR A 217 -7.10 0.66 -17.47
C TYR A 217 -8.55 0.80 -17.00
N ASP A 218 -9.49 0.38 -17.85
CA ASP A 218 -10.91 0.27 -17.55
C ASP A 218 -11.39 -1.17 -17.73
N TYR A 219 -12.23 -1.60 -16.80
CA TYR A 219 -12.79 -2.94 -16.82
C TYR A 219 -13.76 -3.10 -18.00
N ASN A 220 -13.71 -4.25 -18.68
CA ASN A 220 -14.58 -4.58 -19.80
C ASN A 220 -14.80 -6.09 -19.91
N SER A 221 -15.61 -6.53 -20.88
CA SER A 221 -15.99 -7.94 -21.05
C SER A 221 -14.85 -8.86 -21.49
N ASN A 222 -13.72 -8.33 -21.96
CA ASN A 222 -12.57 -9.12 -22.37
C ASN A 222 -11.61 -9.44 -21.22
N VAL A 223 -11.85 -8.86 -20.03
CA VAL A 223 -10.98 -9.01 -18.87
C VAL A 223 -11.03 -10.43 -18.34
N ILE A 224 -9.86 -11.08 -18.28
CA ILE A 224 -9.69 -12.41 -17.68
C ILE A 224 -8.89 -12.41 -16.39
N GLY A 225 -8.33 -11.25 -16.02
CA GLY A 225 -7.38 -11.12 -14.94
C GLY A 225 -6.82 -9.71 -14.84
N PHE A 226 -5.64 -9.57 -14.24
CA PHE A 226 -4.96 -8.30 -14.12
C PHE A 226 -3.45 -8.43 -14.07
N ARG A 227 -2.74 -7.36 -14.42
CA ARG A 227 -1.30 -7.23 -14.17
C ARG A 227 -1.05 -6.57 -12.83
N TYR A 228 -0.01 -7.01 -12.15
CA TYR A 228 0.38 -6.48 -10.86
C TYR A 228 1.90 -6.41 -10.69
N PHE A 229 2.33 -5.69 -9.65
CA PHE A 229 3.70 -5.66 -9.15
C PHE A 229 3.72 -6.17 -7.70
N SER A 230 4.59 -7.12 -7.40
CA SER A 230 4.79 -7.66 -6.04
C SER A 230 6.07 -8.47 -5.95
N SER A 231 6.39 -8.96 -4.74
CA SER A 231 7.51 -9.87 -4.48
C SER A 231 7.03 -11.31 -4.26
N GLN A 232 7.60 -12.27 -4.99
CA GLN A 232 7.28 -13.70 -4.90
C GLN A 232 8.43 -14.58 -5.42
N GLY A 233 8.30 -15.91 -5.32
CA GLY A 233 9.31 -16.85 -5.83
C GLY A 233 10.24 -17.39 -4.74
N THR A 234 11.53 -17.53 -5.06
CA THR A 234 12.55 -18.09 -4.15
C THR A 234 13.66 -17.08 -3.86
N ASN A 235 14.62 -17.44 -3.00
CA ASN A 235 15.79 -16.58 -2.74
C ASN A 235 16.60 -16.32 -4.03
N ASP A 236 16.77 -17.35 -4.89
CA ASP A 236 17.64 -17.29 -6.07
C ASP A 236 16.91 -16.91 -7.36
N ASP A 237 15.60 -17.13 -7.41
CA ASP A 237 14.72 -16.79 -8.53
C ASP A 237 13.40 -16.23 -7.98
N GLY A 238 13.45 -14.96 -7.58
CA GLY A 238 12.33 -14.29 -6.95
C GLY A 238 12.61 -12.84 -6.62
N GLY A 239 11.74 -12.25 -5.80
CA GLY A 239 11.76 -10.83 -5.45
C GLY A 239 10.70 -10.05 -6.21
N PHE A 240 10.83 -8.73 -6.22
CA PHE A 240 9.92 -7.85 -6.97
C PHE A 240 9.93 -8.18 -8.46
N ASP A 241 8.75 -8.33 -9.05
CA ASP A 241 8.55 -8.54 -10.48
C ASP A 241 7.13 -8.16 -10.94
N TYR A 242 6.95 -8.07 -12.25
CA TYR A 242 5.66 -7.89 -12.91
C TYR A 242 5.05 -9.23 -13.29
N ARG A 243 3.77 -9.44 -13.01
CA ARG A 243 3.06 -10.68 -13.37
C ARG A 243 1.61 -10.46 -13.73
N ASN A 244 1.06 -11.43 -14.45
CA ASN A 244 -0.34 -11.51 -14.81
C ASN A 244 -1.07 -12.50 -13.90
N ALA A 245 -1.96 -12.00 -13.03
CA ALA A 245 -2.91 -12.81 -12.29
C ALA A 245 -4.09 -13.20 -13.20
N ILE A 246 -4.40 -14.49 -13.30
CA ILE A 246 -5.49 -15.02 -14.13
C ILE A 246 -6.57 -15.64 -13.25
N PHE A 247 -7.83 -15.21 -13.46
CA PHE A 247 -8.93 -15.79 -12.72
C PHE A 247 -9.18 -17.23 -13.14
N SER A 248 -9.38 -18.09 -12.14
CA SER A 248 -9.47 -19.54 -12.26
C SER A 248 -10.55 -20.06 -13.24
N GLN A 249 -11.57 -19.26 -13.55
CA GLN A 249 -12.59 -19.62 -14.54
C GLN A 249 -12.07 -19.58 -15.98
N TYR A 250 -10.91 -18.97 -16.22
CA TYR A 250 -10.26 -18.86 -17.53
C TYR A 250 -9.05 -19.79 -17.69
N GLY A 251 -8.76 -20.64 -16.68
CA GLY A 251 -7.61 -21.54 -16.69
C GLY A 251 -6.27 -20.79 -16.58
N CYS A 252 -5.25 -21.31 -17.27
CA CYS A 252 -3.90 -20.74 -17.29
C CYS A 252 -3.36 -20.63 -18.73
N PRO A 253 -3.90 -19.69 -19.54
CA PRO A 253 -3.51 -19.54 -20.95
C PRO A 253 -2.05 -19.16 -21.09
N GLU A 254 -1.37 -19.61 -22.16
CA GLU A 254 -0.01 -19.18 -22.50
C GLU A 254 0.08 -17.68 -22.76
N MET A 255 1.11 -17.05 -22.22
CA MET A 255 1.35 -15.60 -22.31
C MET A 255 2.84 -15.28 -22.32
N ASN A 256 3.21 -14.12 -22.86
CA ASN A 256 4.59 -13.63 -22.90
C ASN A 256 5.11 -13.12 -21.54
N PHE A 257 4.24 -13.06 -20.51
CA PHE A 257 4.59 -12.61 -19.16
C PHE A 257 4.44 -13.77 -18.19
N LYS A 258 5.21 -13.73 -17.10
CA LYS A 258 5.02 -14.65 -15.96
C LYS A 258 3.58 -14.55 -15.45
N ARG A 259 2.97 -15.70 -15.17
CA ARG A 259 1.57 -15.79 -14.75
C ARG A 259 1.46 -16.19 -13.30
N ASP A 260 0.30 -15.90 -12.76
CA ASP A 260 -0.19 -16.38 -11.48
C ASP A 260 -1.64 -16.83 -11.68
N CYS A 261 -1.83 -18.14 -11.81
CA CYS A 261 -3.08 -18.74 -12.23
C CYS A 261 -3.93 -19.19 -11.02
N ASP A 262 -5.16 -19.62 -11.31
CA ASP A 262 -6.12 -20.09 -10.30
C ASP A 262 -6.55 -19.05 -9.26
N VAL A 263 -6.42 -17.76 -9.60
CA VAL A 263 -6.91 -16.67 -8.75
C VAL A 263 -8.43 -16.74 -8.65
N ILE A 264 -8.95 -16.65 -7.43
CA ILE A 264 -10.39 -16.67 -7.17
C ILE A 264 -10.94 -15.27 -7.48
N TYR A 265 -11.83 -15.20 -8.47
CA TYR A 265 -12.69 -14.02 -8.63
C TYR A 265 -13.80 -14.06 -7.58
N SER A 266 -13.98 -12.99 -6.83
CA SER A 266 -15.05 -12.90 -5.83
C SER A 266 -15.41 -11.45 -5.53
N THR A 267 -16.69 -11.18 -5.28
CA THR A 267 -17.14 -9.92 -4.68
C THR A 267 -16.97 -9.91 -3.16
N ASP A 268 -16.69 -11.07 -2.55
CA ASP A 268 -16.40 -11.19 -1.14
C ASP A 268 -14.95 -10.78 -0.87
N GLN A 269 -14.79 -9.70 -0.10
CA GLN A 269 -13.51 -9.08 0.25
C GLN A 269 -12.59 -9.96 1.10
N ARG A 270 -13.07 -11.12 1.55
CA ARG A 270 -12.25 -12.17 2.20
C ARG A 270 -11.47 -13.03 1.19
N TYR A 271 -11.93 -13.08 -0.06
CA TYR A 271 -11.32 -13.86 -1.14
C TYR A 271 -10.59 -13.01 -2.19
N LEU A 272 -11.07 -11.79 -2.39
CA LEU A 272 -10.45 -10.81 -3.26
C LEU A 272 -10.54 -9.45 -2.56
N ASN A 273 -9.60 -9.18 -1.66
CA ASN A 273 -9.56 -7.95 -0.89
C ASN A 273 -9.00 -6.83 -1.76
N THR A 274 -9.76 -5.77 -1.99
CA THR A 274 -9.43 -4.74 -2.98
C THR A 274 -9.71 -3.35 -2.46
N GLY A 275 -8.79 -2.42 -2.68
CA GLY A 275 -8.99 -1.04 -2.26
C GLY A 275 -7.90 -0.08 -2.71
N MET A 276 -8.19 1.20 -2.51
CA MET A 276 -7.31 2.30 -2.87
C MET A 276 -6.92 3.10 -1.64
N MET A 277 -5.66 3.50 -1.61
CA MET A 277 -5.15 4.41 -0.59
C MET A 277 -5.58 5.84 -0.93
N LEU A 278 -6.07 6.57 0.06
CA LEU A 278 -6.46 7.97 -0.07
C LEU A 278 -5.23 8.88 0.03
N LEU A 279 -5.31 10.09 -0.53
CA LEU A 279 -4.33 11.15 -0.24
C LEU A 279 -4.42 11.57 1.25
N PRO A 280 -3.31 12.06 1.85
CA PRO A 280 -3.24 12.41 3.27
C PRO A 280 -4.33 13.38 3.73
N LYS A 281 -4.69 14.35 2.87
CA LYS A 281 -5.77 15.31 3.13
C LYS A 281 -7.16 14.69 3.36
N PHE A 282 -7.36 13.41 3.00
CA PHE A 282 -8.62 12.68 3.23
C PHE A 282 -8.51 11.61 4.32
N TRP A 283 -7.34 11.45 4.93
CA TRP A 283 -7.18 10.49 6.01
C TRP A 283 -8.01 10.92 7.22
N LYS A 284 -8.60 9.94 7.88
CA LYS A 284 -9.44 10.15 9.06
C LYS A 284 -8.81 9.40 10.20
N LEU A 285 -8.39 10.11 11.25
CA LEU A 285 -7.74 9.52 12.42
C LEU A 285 -8.39 8.18 12.76
N PRO A 286 -7.59 7.12 12.98
CA PRO A 286 -8.13 5.81 13.30
C PRO A 286 -9.12 5.97 14.44
N LYS A 287 -10.31 5.37 14.32
CA LYS A 287 -11.16 5.21 15.50
C LYS A 287 -10.57 4.02 16.26
N PRO A 288 -9.90 4.21 17.42
CA PRO A 288 -9.42 3.06 18.17
C PRO A 288 -10.65 2.32 18.70
N SER A 289 -11.13 1.32 17.96
CA SER A 289 -12.22 0.44 18.41
C SER A 289 -11.72 -0.94 18.82
N TRP A 290 -10.41 -1.19 18.76
CA TRP A 290 -9.84 -2.50 19.07
C TRP A 290 -9.39 -2.60 20.52
N SER A 291 -9.69 -3.74 21.11
CA SER A 291 -9.11 -4.15 22.39
C SER A 291 -7.59 -4.26 22.24
N LEU A 292 -6.84 -3.49 23.02
CA LEU A 292 -5.36 -3.52 23.05
C LEU A 292 -4.78 -4.86 23.53
N ASN A 293 -5.63 -5.83 23.89
CA ASN A 293 -5.22 -7.12 24.46
C ASN A 293 -5.18 -8.26 23.43
N LEU A 294 -5.32 -7.99 22.13
CA LEU A 294 -5.11 -9.02 21.10
C LEU A 294 -3.60 -9.31 20.95
N PRO A 295 -3.22 -10.59 20.75
CA PRO A 295 -1.82 -10.92 20.49
C PRO A 295 -1.35 -10.25 19.18
N PRO A 296 -0.05 -9.99 19.03
CA PRO A 296 0.52 -9.57 17.76
C PRO A 296 0.15 -10.57 16.65
N THR A 297 -0.05 -10.07 15.43
CA THR A 297 -0.24 -10.96 14.30
C THR A 297 0.99 -11.83 14.08
N VAL A 298 0.74 -13.01 13.54
CA VAL A 298 1.77 -13.91 13.00
C VAL A 298 1.42 -14.14 11.54
N LEU A 299 2.44 -14.17 10.69
CA LEU A 299 2.25 -14.51 9.30
C LEU A 299 1.68 -15.93 9.17
N ASP A 300 0.60 -16.09 8.41
CA ASP A 300 0.18 -17.42 7.95
C ASP A 300 1.07 -17.86 6.77
N GLU A 301 2.19 -18.52 7.09
CA GLU A 301 3.17 -18.97 6.11
C GLU A 301 2.62 -20.00 5.14
N LYS A 302 1.62 -20.80 5.55
CA LYS A 302 0.96 -21.77 4.67
C LYS A 302 0.22 -21.04 3.56
N TYR A 303 -0.36 -19.90 3.90
CA TYR A 303 -1.16 -19.12 2.98
C TYR A 303 -0.32 -18.14 2.14
N PHE A 304 0.66 -17.48 2.74
CA PHE A 304 1.50 -16.45 2.10
C PHE A 304 2.94 -16.90 1.84
N ASN A 305 3.09 -18.09 1.26
CA ASN A 305 4.39 -18.72 1.00
C ASN A 305 5.14 -18.18 -0.23
N GLY A 306 4.49 -17.38 -1.07
CA GLY A 306 5.08 -16.86 -2.32
C GLY A 306 5.14 -17.87 -3.46
N GLU A 307 4.52 -19.04 -3.30
CA GLU A 307 4.40 -20.04 -4.36
C GLU A 307 3.46 -19.55 -5.47
N VAL A 308 3.89 -19.79 -6.70
CA VAL A 308 3.07 -19.60 -7.91
C VAL A 308 2.46 -20.90 -8.35
N THR A 309 1.31 -20.81 -8.99
CA THR A 309 0.59 -21.96 -9.55
C THR A 309 1.09 -22.33 -10.95
N ASP A 310 1.65 -21.37 -11.68
CA ASP A 310 2.25 -21.57 -12.99
C ASP A 310 3.74 -21.92 -12.84
N LYS A 311 4.09 -23.19 -13.11
CA LYS A 311 5.47 -23.71 -13.12
C LYS A 311 5.92 -23.98 -14.54
#